data_AF-A0A9E3E9Z8-F1
#
_entry.id   AF-A0A9E3E9Z8-F1
#
_cell.length_a   1.000
_cell.length_b   1.000
_cell.length_c   1.000
_cell.angle_alpha   90.00
_cell.angle_beta   90.00
_cell.angle_gamma   90.00
#
_symmetry.space_group_name_H-M   'P 1'
#
loop_
_entity.id
_entity.type
_entity.pdbx_description
1 polymer ?
#
loop_
_entity_poly.entity_id
_entity_poly.type
_entity_poly.pdbx_seq_one_letter_code
_entity_poly.pdbx_strand_id
1 'polypeptide(L)'
;MDPAAIAALCVVLSRSPVAQLPPPGVVCPPSAATAPVLDGTQLAAQISQPGAREGIARVAFAEAGNQGDSGLAAVIYTILNRLADGRWGGSVDAVLNARSQFEPVMRVGGDWRALPPVSAADQARVDTILNLALEGRLPDLTHGARYFQNPAIVADRARRGTVSPSLVNFGGQTPTVVIGAHSFYAGRGRGGGAAIAPVVSLARGANESLFVGPNRADRASVASLDLTAAEAPGAPAVGASSDDPGRGLFVGRDGQLRADAR
;
A
#
# COMPACT_ATOMS: atom_id res chain seq x y z
N MET A 1 -2.66 25.19 44.42
CA MET A 1 -3.56 24.62 43.40
C MET A 1 -3.51 23.10 43.52
N ASP A 2 -4.67 22.44 43.43
CA ASP A 2 -4.76 20.98 43.43
C ASP A 2 -4.05 20.40 42.19
N PRO A 3 -3.17 19.38 42.33
CA PRO A 3 -2.53 18.71 41.18
C PRO A 3 -3.54 18.22 40.12
N ALA A 4 -4.77 17.84 40.51
CA ALA A 4 -5.81 17.46 39.57
C ALA A 4 -6.32 18.65 38.74
N ALA A 5 -6.41 19.84 39.36
CA ALA A 5 -6.80 21.07 38.67
C ALA A 5 -5.71 21.53 37.68
N ILE A 6 -4.42 21.35 38.02
CA ILE A 6 -3.29 21.64 37.13
C ILE A 6 -3.30 20.69 35.92
N ALA A 7 -3.53 19.39 36.13
CA ALA A 7 -3.60 18.42 35.05
C ALA A 7 -4.77 18.69 34.08
N ALA A 8 -5.95 19.03 34.61
CA ALA A 8 -7.11 19.40 33.80
C ALA A 8 -6.85 20.65 32.94
N LEU A 9 -6.19 21.67 33.52
CA LEU A 9 -5.83 22.89 32.81
C LEU A 9 -4.82 22.64 31.68
N CYS A 10 -3.81 21.79 31.91
CA CYS A 10 -2.84 21.41 30.88
C CYS A 10 -3.50 20.66 29.70
N VAL A 11 -4.51 19.82 29.97
CA VAL A 11 -5.25 19.11 28.91
C VAL A 11 -6.12 20.06 28.08
N VAL A 12 -6.73 21.08 28.70
CA VAL A 12 -7.53 22.08 27.98
C VAL A 12 -6.65 22.99 27.11
N LEU A 13 -5.50 23.41 27.63
CA LEU A 13 -4.54 24.24 26.88
C LEU A 13 -3.91 23.50 25.69
N SER A 14 -3.62 22.20 25.83
CA SER A 14 -3.02 21.39 24.74
C SER A 14 -3.98 21.03 23.59
N ARG A 15 -5.29 21.21 23.78
CA ARG A 15 -6.31 20.92 22.75
C ARG A 15 -6.83 22.16 22.03
N SER A 16 -6.41 23.35 22.46
CA SER A 16 -6.86 24.61 21.88
C SER A 16 -5.99 24.97 20.67
N PRO A 17 -6.58 25.31 19.50
CA PRO A 17 -5.83 25.73 18.31
C PRO A 17 -5.22 27.13 18.44
N VAL A 18 -5.51 27.84 19.53
CA VAL A 18 -4.96 29.15 19.86
C VAL A 18 -3.83 28.96 20.87
N ALA A 19 -2.62 29.37 20.49
CA ALA A 19 -1.44 29.33 21.36
C ALA A 19 -1.60 30.35 22.50
N GLN A 20 -2.33 30.00 23.56
CA GLN A 20 -2.36 30.77 24.79
C GLN A 20 -1.19 30.35 25.67
N LEU A 21 -0.36 31.33 26.05
CA LEU A 21 0.73 31.14 26.99
C LEU A 21 0.13 30.67 28.34
N PRO A 22 0.65 29.61 28.97
CA PRO A 22 0.15 29.16 30.25
C PRO A 22 0.28 30.29 31.31
N PRO A 23 -0.63 30.37 32.28
CA PRO A 23 -0.52 31.33 33.37
C PRO A 23 0.83 31.21 34.10
N PRO A 24 1.38 32.32 34.62
CA PRO A 24 2.64 32.28 35.35
C PRO A 24 2.56 31.29 36.53
N GLY A 25 3.53 30.37 36.61
CA GLY A 25 3.61 29.34 37.66
C GLY A 25 3.02 27.97 37.30
N VAL A 26 2.49 27.76 36.09
CA VAL A 26 2.01 26.45 35.61
C VAL A 26 3.05 25.81 34.70
N VAL A 27 3.78 24.82 35.22
CA VAL A 27 4.67 23.97 34.42
C VAL A 27 3.91 22.70 34.04
N CYS A 28 3.44 22.63 32.80
CA CYS A 28 2.83 21.40 32.30
C CYS A 28 3.95 20.36 32.02
N PRO A 29 3.83 19.11 32.50
CA PRO A 29 4.76 18.06 32.11
C PRO A 29 4.67 17.86 30.59
N PRO A 30 5.78 17.49 29.91
CA PRO A 30 5.75 17.19 28.49
C PRO A 30 4.73 16.07 28.28
N SER A 31 3.59 16.41 27.68
CA SER A 31 2.60 15.44 27.28
C SER A 31 3.33 14.41 26.41
N ALA A 32 3.28 13.12 26.76
CA ALA A 32 3.83 12.06 25.93
C ALA A 32 3.33 12.30 24.51
N ALA A 33 4.22 12.75 23.64
CA ALA A 33 3.85 13.34 22.36
C ALA A 33 3.12 12.26 21.56
N THR A 34 1.81 12.42 21.38
CA THR A 34 1.12 11.76 20.28
C THR A 34 1.90 12.18 19.03
N ALA A 35 2.48 11.21 18.32
CA ALA A 35 3.23 11.50 17.10
C ALA A 35 2.37 12.42 16.21
N PRO A 36 2.92 13.53 15.69
CA PRO A 36 2.14 14.43 14.87
C PRO A 36 1.62 13.65 13.66
N VAL A 37 0.30 13.70 13.48
CA VAL A 37 -0.33 13.17 12.27
C VAL A 37 0.21 13.98 11.09
N LEU A 38 0.80 13.31 10.10
CA LEU A 38 1.39 14.04 8.97
C LEU A 38 0.29 14.63 8.09
N ASP A 39 0.45 15.90 7.73
CA ASP A 39 -0.34 16.50 6.65
C ASP A 39 0.16 16.06 5.26
N GLY A 40 -0.56 16.43 4.21
CA GLY A 40 -0.22 16.03 2.83
C GLY A 40 1.17 16.49 2.37
N THR A 41 1.64 17.65 2.84
CA THR A 41 2.95 18.19 2.48
C THR A 41 4.07 17.44 3.19
N GLN A 42 3.88 17.12 4.47
CA GLN A 42 4.82 16.31 5.24
C GLN A 42 4.90 14.88 4.70
N LEU A 43 3.76 14.29 4.29
CA LEU A 43 3.72 12.98 3.67
C LEU A 43 4.53 12.95 2.36
N ALA A 44 4.32 13.94 1.49
CA ALA A 44 5.08 14.07 0.25
C ALA A 44 6.60 14.23 0.51
N ALA A 45 6.98 14.97 1.55
CA ALA A 45 8.38 15.14 1.95
C ALA A 45 9.03 13.82 2.41
N GLN A 46 8.29 12.96 3.11
CA GLN A 46 8.77 11.63 3.52
C GLN A 46 8.93 10.68 2.32
N ILE A 47 8.01 10.71 1.36
CA ILE A 47 8.08 9.87 0.15
C ILE A 47 9.19 10.33 -0.80
N SER A 48 9.59 11.60 -0.71
CA SER A 48 10.69 12.16 -1.50
C SER A 48 12.08 11.84 -0.92
N GLN A 49 12.17 11.23 0.27
CA GLN A 49 13.44 10.83 0.85
C GLN A 49 14.12 9.73 0.01
N PRO A 50 15.46 9.70 -0.05
CA PRO A 50 16.19 8.65 -0.77
C PRO A 50 15.77 7.24 -0.32
N GLY A 51 15.49 6.36 -1.29
CA GLY A 51 15.09 4.98 -1.04
C GLY A 51 13.63 4.77 -0.60
N ALA A 52 12.87 5.82 -0.30
CA ALA A 52 11.48 5.68 0.15
C ALA A 52 10.58 4.99 -0.90
N ARG A 53 10.60 5.49 -2.14
CA ARG A 53 9.83 4.92 -3.27
C ARG A 53 10.24 3.50 -3.61
N GLU A 54 11.53 3.21 -3.54
CA GLU A 54 12.08 1.87 -3.76
C GLU A 54 11.61 0.91 -2.66
N GLY A 55 11.70 1.30 -1.39
CA GLY A 55 11.23 0.49 -0.26
C GLY A 55 9.74 0.21 -0.34
N ILE A 56 8.93 1.23 -0.66
CA ILE A 56 7.50 1.07 -0.88
C ILE A 56 7.25 0.08 -2.03
N ALA A 57 7.97 0.19 -3.14
CA ALA A 57 7.80 -0.71 -4.28
C ALA A 57 8.14 -2.16 -3.93
N ARG A 58 9.30 -2.42 -3.31
CA ARG A 58 9.72 -3.77 -2.91
C ARG A 58 8.72 -4.42 -1.96
N VAL A 59 8.27 -3.68 -0.95
CA VAL A 59 7.29 -4.20 0.02
C VAL A 59 5.92 -4.40 -0.63
N ALA A 60 5.42 -3.42 -1.39
CA ALA A 60 4.10 -3.51 -2.02
C ALA A 60 4.02 -4.66 -3.04
N PHE A 61 5.08 -4.89 -3.82
CA PHE A 61 5.15 -6.03 -4.74
C PHE A 61 5.26 -7.36 -4.01
N ALA A 62 6.04 -7.45 -2.94
CA ALA A 62 6.14 -8.67 -2.15
C ALA A 62 4.80 -9.03 -1.47
N GLU A 63 4.00 -8.04 -1.10
CA GLU A 63 2.68 -8.24 -0.48
C GLU A 63 1.57 -8.50 -1.51
N ALA A 64 1.55 -7.78 -2.63
CA ALA A 64 0.39 -7.74 -3.52
C ALA A 64 0.73 -7.70 -5.03
N GLY A 65 1.94 -8.05 -5.45
CA GLY A 65 2.36 -8.00 -6.86
C GLY A 65 1.51 -8.83 -7.82
N ASN A 66 0.82 -9.87 -7.33
CA ASN A 66 -0.10 -10.71 -8.10
C ASN A 66 -1.59 -10.37 -7.90
N GLN A 67 -1.92 -9.25 -7.23
CA GLN A 67 -3.30 -8.84 -6.93
C GLN A 67 -3.82 -7.77 -7.90
N GLY A 68 -3.05 -7.44 -8.93
CA GLY A 68 -3.35 -6.33 -9.85
C GLY A 68 -3.20 -4.95 -9.21
N ASP A 69 -3.49 -3.91 -10.00
CA ASP A 69 -3.19 -2.53 -9.60
C ASP A 69 -4.02 -2.07 -8.40
N SER A 70 -5.26 -2.54 -8.25
CA SER A 70 -6.09 -2.25 -7.06
C SER A 70 -5.50 -2.81 -5.78
N GLY A 71 -4.98 -4.05 -5.81
CA GLY A 71 -4.35 -4.67 -4.64
C GLY A 71 -3.02 -4.00 -4.29
N LEU A 72 -2.23 -3.66 -5.30
CA LEU A 72 -0.98 -2.92 -5.13
C LEU A 72 -1.23 -1.53 -4.53
N ALA A 73 -2.20 -0.78 -5.08
CA ALA A 73 -2.61 0.52 -4.57
C ALA A 73 -3.10 0.43 -3.12
N ALA A 74 -3.88 -0.60 -2.77
CA ALA A 74 -4.38 -0.78 -1.41
C ALA A 74 -3.26 -1.00 -0.38
N VAL A 75 -2.20 -1.73 -0.72
CA VAL A 75 -1.01 -1.86 0.15
C VAL A 75 -0.26 -0.53 0.25
N ILE A 76 -0.09 0.18 -0.86
CA ILE A 76 0.53 1.51 -0.87
C ILE A 76 -0.25 2.48 0.04
N TYR A 77 -1.57 2.58 -0.09
CA TYR A 77 -2.39 3.39 0.81
C TYR A 77 -2.27 2.96 2.27
N THR A 78 -2.16 1.66 2.55
CA THR A 78 -1.93 1.22 3.93
C THR A 78 -0.60 1.77 4.49
N ILE A 79 0.46 1.79 3.69
CA ILE A 79 1.75 2.39 4.07
C ILE A 79 1.59 3.90 4.31
N LEU A 80 0.92 4.61 3.40
CA LEU A 80 0.66 6.04 3.53
C LEU A 80 -0.17 6.36 4.78
N ASN A 81 -1.20 5.56 5.05
CA ASN A 81 -2.06 5.70 6.22
C ASN A 81 -1.30 5.43 7.52
N ARG A 82 -0.35 4.48 7.54
CA ARG A 82 0.53 4.23 8.69
C ARG A 82 1.52 5.37 8.92
N LEU A 83 2.07 5.92 7.84
CA LEU A 83 3.00 7.03 7.88
C LEU A 83 2.31 8.31 8.37
N ALA A 84 1.10 8.59 7.87
CA ALA A 84 0.27 9.69 8.33
C ALA A 84 -0.17 9.52 9.80
N ASP A 85 -0.46 8.30 10.23
CA ASP A 85 -0.84 7.98 11.61
C ASP A 85 0.31 8.12 12.62
N GLY A 86 1.56 7.90 12.19
CA GLY A 86 2.75 8.09 13.00
C GLY A 86 3.02 7.04 14.08
N ARG A 87 2.08 6.12 14.40
CA ARG A 87 2.32 5.06 15.42
C ARG A 87 3.41 4.07 15.05
N TRP A 88 3.77 3.98 13.78
CA TRP A 88 4.87 3.15 13.28
C TRP A 88 6.17 3.95 13.08
N GLY A 89 6.20 5.22 13.49
CA GLY A 89 7.31 6.15 13.27
C GLY A 89 7.01 7.16 12.16
N GLY A 90 7.84 8.20 12.10
CA GLY A 90 7.66 9.34 11.18
C GLY A 90 8.37 9.19 9.83
N SER A 91 8.84 8.00 9.48
CA SER A 91 9.56 7.75 8.22
C SER A 91 9.07 6.48 7.53
N VAL A 92 9.29 6.41 6.21
CA VAL A 92 8.98 5.22 5.41
C VAL A 92 9.72 4.00 5.96
N ASP A 93 11.02 4.11 6.25
CA ASP A 93 11.81 3.02 6.84
C ASP A 93 11.21 2.50 8.14
N ALA A 94 10.73 3.39 9.02
CA ALA A 94 10.13 2.98 10.28
C ALA A 94 8.83 2.17 10.05
N VAL A 95 8.01 2.58 9.07
CA VAL A 95 6.80 1.86 8.68
C VAL A 95 7.13 0.50 8.07
N LEU A 96 8.07 0.44 7.11
CA LEU A 96 8.38 -0.77 6.35
C LEU A 96 9.12 -1.81 7.20
N ASN A 97 10.01 -1.39 8.09
CA ASN A 97 10.77 -2.28 8.97
C ASN A 97 10.08 -2.53 10.32
N ALA A 98 8.86 -2.02 10.51
CA ALA A 98 8.10 -2.28 11.72
C ALA A 98 7.87 -3.78 11.91
N ARG A 99 8.21 -4.25 13.12
CA ARG A 99 8.19 -5.68 13.45
C ARG A 99 6.82 -6.31 13.19
N SER A 100 6.84 -7.43 12.46
CA SER A 100 5.65 -8.24 12.17
C SER A 100 4.52 -7.49 11.46
N GLN A 101 4.83 -6.40 10.75
CA GLN A 101 3.84 -5.66 9.95
C GLN A 101 3.79 -6.11 8.50
N PHE A 102 4.95 -6.51 7.95
CA PHE A 102 5.11 -7.04 6.61
C PHE A 102 5.85 -8.36 6.70
N GLU A 103 5.19 -9.43 6.26
CA GLU A 103 5.70 -10.78 6.42
C GLU A 103 6.95 -11.05 5.56
N PRO A 104 7.02 -10.60 4.29
CA PRO A 104 8.22 -10.73 3.47
C PRO A 104 9.44 -10.02 4.08
N VAL A 105 9.25 -8.85 4.70
CA VAL A 105 10.34 -8.10 5.36
C VAL A 105 10.89 -8.89 6.54
N MET A 106 10.02 -9.52 7.34
CA MET A 106 10.48 -10.36 8.46
C MET A 106 11.23 -11.60 7.99
N ARG A 107 10.86 -12.18 6.84
CA ARG A 107 11.55 -13.34 6.26
C ARG A 107 12.99 -13.04 5.84
N VAL A 108 13.28 -11.80 5.49
CA VAL A 108 14.62 -11.34 5.09
C VAL A 108 15.39 -10.64 6.21
N GLY A 109 14.96 -10.79 7.47
CA GLY A 109 15.68 -10.27 8.64
C GLY A 109 15.17 -8.95 9.20
N GLY A 110 14.02 -8.45 8.73
CA GLY A 110 13.40 -7.24 9.26
C GLY A 110 13.85 -5.94 8.61
N ASP A 111 14.60 -6.00 7.51
CA ASP A 111 14.99 -4.84 6.70
C ASP A 111 14.49 -5.00 5.27
N TRP A 112 13.66 -4.07 4.80
CA TRP A 112 13.12 -4.07 3.45
C TRP A 112 14.21 -4.08 2.38
N ARG A 113 15.40 -3.57 2.68
CA ARG A 113 16.54 -3.53 1.73
C ARG A 113 17.02 -4.91 1.34
N ALA A 114 16.77 -5.92 2.18
CA ALA A 114 17.09 -7.31 1.92
C ALA A 114 16.05 -8.01 1.03
N LEU A 115 14.90 -7.38 0.74
CA LEU A 115 13.97 -7.88 -0.28
C LEU A 115 14.60 -7.75 -1.68
N PRO A 116 14.29 -8.65 -2.63
CA PRO A 116 14.72 -8.48 -4.02
C PRO A 116 14.29 -7.12 -4.60
N PRO A 117 15.13 -6.48 -5.43
CA PRO A 117 14.70 -5.31 -6.18
C PRO A 117 13.55 -5.68 -7.13
N VAL A 118 12.64 -4.72 -7.36
CA VAL A 118 11.60 -4.84 -8.38
C VAL A 118 12.14 -4.46 -9.75
N SER A 119 11.45 -4.85 -10.83
CA SER A 119 11.81 -4.42 -12.18
C SER A 119 11.61 -2.91 -12.37
N ALA A 120 12.23 -2.30 -13.37
CA ALA A 120 12.01 -0.89 -13.69
C ALA A 120 10.54 -0.59 -14.05
N ALA A 121 9.85 -1.52 -14.70
CA ALA A 121 8.43 -1.39 -15.04
C ALA A 121 7.54 -1.42 -13.79
N ASP A 122 7.87 -2.28 -12.83
CA ASP A 122 7.18 -2.39 -11.55
C ASP A 122 7.42 -1.16 -10.67
N GLN A 123 8.65 -0.63 -10.67
CA GLN A 123 8.98 0.62 -10.01
C GLN A 123 8.16 1.78 -10.59
N ALA A 124 8.12 1.92 -11.92
CA ALA A 124 7.34 2.97 -12.59
C ALA A 124 5.83 2.87 -12.29
N ARG A 125 5.31 1.65 -12.15
CA ARG A 125 3.92 1.41 -11.74
C ARG A 125 3.64 1.94 -10.34
N VAL A 126 4.50 1.63 -9.38
CA VAL A 126 4.38 2.13 -7.99
C VAL A 126 4.51 3.64 -7.95
N ASP A 127 5.47 4.21 -8.69
CA ASP A 127 5.67 5.66 -8.75
C ASP A 127 4.44 6.38 -9.32
N THR A 128 3.79 5.80 -10.33
CA THR A 128 2.54 6.32 -10.87
C THR A 128 1.43 6.33 -9.82
N ILE A 129 1.25 5.23 -9.08
CA ILE A 129 0.25 5.15 -8.01
C ILE A 129 0.54 6.19 -6.91
N LEU A 130 1.78 6.31 -6.48
CA LEU A 130 2.19 7.28 -5.46
C LEU A 130 1.94 8.73 -5.91
N ASN A 131 2.27 9.06 -7.15
CA ASN A 131 2.06 10.40 -7.68
C ASN A 131 0.56 10.73 -7.75
N LEU A 132 -0.26 9.81 -8.28
CA LEU A 132 -1.71 10.01 -8.32
C LEU A 132 -2.33 10.11 -6.92
N ALA A 133 -1.84 9.34 -5.95
CA ALA A 133 -2.29 9.43 -4.56
C ALA A 133 -1.93 10.78 -3.92
N LEU A 134 -0.70 11.25 -4.11
CA LEU A 134 -0.21 12.53 -3.60
C LEU A 134 -0.90 13.74 -4.25
N GLU A 135 -1.24 13.63 -5.54
CA GLU A 135 -2.02 14.62 -6.27
C GLU A 135 -3.53 14.60 -5.92
N GLY A 136 -3.99 13.62 -5.14
CA GLY A 136 -5.41 13.42 -4.81
C GLY A 136 -6.26 12.91 -5.99
N ARG A 137 -5.62 12.37 -7.04
CA ARG A 137 -6.27 11.86 -8.27
C ARG A 137 -6.58 10.37 -8.21
N LEU A 138 -5.91 9.65 -7.33
CA LEU A 138 -6.30 8.31 -6.92
C LEU A 138 -6.89 8.42 -5.50
N PRO A 139 -8.13 7.97 -5.26
CA PRO A 139 -8.69 7.92 -3.91
C PRO A 139 -8.19 6.69 -3.13
N ASP A 140 -8.13 6.80 -1.80
CA ASP A 140 -7.85 5.65 -0.92
C ASP A 140 -9.00 4.64 -0.94
N LEU A 141 -8.84 3.58 -1.73
CA LEU A 141 -9.79 2.48 -1.85
C LEU A 141 -9.98 1.69 -0.54
N THR A 142 -9.07 1.82 0.41
CA THR A 142 -9.09 1.08 1.68
C THR A 142 -9.90 1.76 2.78
N HIS A 143 -10.31 3.01 2.53
CA HIS A 143 -11.02 3.87 3.49
C HIS A 143 -10.23 4.08 4.79
N GLY A 144 -8.94 4.42 4.69
CA GLY A 144 -8.08 4.69 5.85
C GLY A 144 -7.56 3.43 6.55
N ALA A 145 -7.48 2.30 5.84
CA ALA A 145 -7.00 1.07 6.46
C ALA A 145 -5.53 1.18 6.85
N ARG A 146 -5.21 0.68 8.04
CA ARG A 146 -3.84 0.60 8.59
C ARG A 146 -3.40 -0.85 8.80
N TYR A 147 -4.31 -1.79 8.61
CA TYR A 147 -4.07 -3.21 8.76
C TYR A 147 -4.71 -3.96 7.61
N PHE A 148 -4.08 -5.06 7.19
CA PHE A 148 -4.65 -5.98 6.23
C PHE A 148 -4.18 -7.39 6.53
N GLN A 149 -4.88 -8.37 5.98
CA GLN A 149 -4.50 -9.78 6.00
C GLN A 149 -5.08 -10.48 4.79
N ASN A 150 -4.45 -11.59 4.39
CA ASN A 150 -5.10 -12.58 3.55
C ASN A 150 -5.88 -13.56 4.47
N PRO A 151 -7.22 -13.44 4.59
CA PRO A 151 -8.01 -14.25 5.52
C PRO A 151 -7.90 -15.74 5.21
N ALA A 152 -7.79 -16.13 3.93
CA ALA A 152 -7.67 -17.53 3.54
C ALA A 152 -6.36 -18.13 4.06
N ILE A 153 -5.24 -17.44 3.89
CA ILE A 153 -3.93 -17.88 4.39
C ILE A 153 -3.90 -17.92 5.92
N VAL A 154 -4.46 -16.90 6.60
CA VAL A 154 -4.48 -16.88 8.08
C VAL A 154 -5.38 -17.98 8.64
N ALA A 155 -6.55 -18.20 8.05
CA ALA A 155 -7.45 -19.29 8.45
C ALA A 155 -6.82 -20.66 8.22
N ASP A 156 -6.09 -20.84 7.13
CA ASP A 156 -5.37 -22.06 6.82
C ASP A 156 -4.23 -22.36 7.81
N ARG A 157 -3.47 -21.32 8.19
CA ARG A 157 -2.49 -21.42 9.29
C ARG A 157 -3.15 -21.75 10.63
N ALA A 158 -4.32 -21.19 10.91
CA ALA A 158 -5.06 -21.48 12.14
C ALA A 158 -5.53 -22.93 12.19
N ARG A 159 -6.04 -23.48 11.07
CA ARG A 159 -6.40 -24.90 10.96
C ARG A 159 -5.20 -25.83 11.18
N ARG A 160 -4.00 -25.42 10.76
CA ARG A 160 -2.74 -26.14 11.02
C ARG A 160 -2.15 -25.92 12.43
N GLY A 161 -2.76 -25.06 13.25
CA GLY A 161 -2.26 -24.74 14.59
C GLY A 161 -0.98 -23.89 14.61
N THR A 162 -0.56 -23.30 13.48
CA THR A 162 0.64 -22.44 13.45
C THR A 162 0.36 -21.00 13.89
N VAL A 163 -0.92 -20.61 13.93
CA VAL A 163 -1.39 -19.36 14.52
C VAL A 163 -2.69 -19.61 15.30
N SER A 164 -2.99 -18.74 16.26
CA SER A 164 -4.27 -18.81 16.98
C SER A 164 -5.45 -18.53 16.03
N PRO A 165 -6.58 -19.26 16.14
CA PRO A 165 -7.83 -18.91 15.45
C PRO A 165 -8.28 -17.47 15.72
N SER A 166 -7.93 -16.89 16.87
CA SER A 166 -8.23 -15.50 17.20
C SER A 166 -7.49 -14.47 16.33
N LEU A 167 -6.52 -14.87 15.51
CA LEU A 167 -5.88 -13.97 14.54
C LEU A 167 -6.64 -13.88 13.21
N VAL A 168 -7.58 -14.80 12.93
CA VAL A 168 -8.39 -14.75 11.72
C VAL A 168 -9.28 -13.50 11.79
N ASN A 169 -9.16 -12.65 10.77
CA ASN A 169 -9.86 -11.36 10.69
C ASN A 169 -9.57 -10.48 11.91
N PHE A 170 -8.34 -10.54 12.44
CA PHE A 170 -7.95 -9.83 13.67
C PHE A 170 -8.93 -10.06 14.84
N GLY A 171 -9.43 -11.28 14.98
CA GLY A 171 -10.40 -11.65 16.02
C GLY A 171 -11.85 -11.50 15.57
N GLY A 172 -12.13 -11.80 14.31
CA GLY A 172 -13.49 -11.73 13.76
C GLY A 172 -13.98 -10.31 13.44
N GLN A 173 -13.08 -9.32 13.33
CA GLN A 173 -13.45 -7.97 12.92
C GLN A 173 -14.02 -7.96 11.51
N THR A 174 -14.90 -7.00 11.25
CA THR A 174 -15.41 -6.73 9.91
C THR A 174 -14.41 -5.84 9.16
N PRO A 175 -13.94 -6.23 7.97
CA PRO A 175 -13.07 -5.38 7.17
C PRO A 175 -13.82 -4.13 6.67
N THR A 176 -13.08 -3.05 6.48
CA THR A 176 -13.60 -1.86 5.79
C THR A 176 -13.86 -2.15 4.32
N VAL A 177 -12.97 -2.93 3.70
CA VAL A 177 -13.09 -3.37 2.32
C VAL A 177 -12.33 -4.69 2.10
N VAL A 178 -12.74 -5.44 1.08
CA VAL A 178 -11.99 -6.59 0.55
C VAL A 178 -11.56 -6.27 -0.87
N ILE A 179 -10.25 -6.33 -1.15
CA ILE A 179 -9.67 -6.07 -2.47
C ILE A 179 -8.76 -7.24 -2.81
N GLY A 180 -9.08 -7.94 -3.91
CA GLY A 180 -8.41 -9.20 -4.24
C GLY A 180 -8.52 -10.20 -3.10
N ALA A 181 -7.39 -10.84 -2.75
CA ALA A 181 -7.31 -11.77 -1.64
C ALA A 181 -7.12 -11.10 -0.26
N HIS A 182 -7.13 -9.77 -0.16
CA HIS A 182 -6.86 -9.04 1.08
C HIS A 182 -8.10 -8.41 1.68
N SER A 183 -8.22 -8.54 3.00
CA SER A 183 -9.19 -7.81 3.81
C SER A 183 -8.48 -6.68 4.55
N PHE A 184 -9.01 -5.46 4.47
CA PHE A 184 -8.41 -4.24 5.02
C PHE A 184 -9.22 -3.72 6.23
N TYR A 185 -8.54 -3.12 7.20
CA TYR A 185 -9.12 -2.71 8.48
C TYR A 185 -8.55 -1.36 8.95
N ALA A 186 -9.42 -0.46 9.40
CA ALA A 186 -9.02 0.83 9.96
C ALA A 186 -8.29 0.68 11.30
N GLY A 187 -8.66 -0.27 12.14
CA GLY A 187 -8.09 -0.50 13.47
C GLY A 187 -7.85 -1.98 13.75
N ARG A 188 -7.02 -2.30 14.75
CA ARG A 188 -7.05 -3.61 15.42
C ARG A 188 -7.84 -3.43 16.71
N GLY A 189 -9.17 -3.60 16.67
CA GLY A 189 -10.04 -3.38 17.82
C GLY A 189 -10.84 -4.61 18.22
N ARG A 190 -10.74 -5.03 19.50
CA ARG A 190 -11.79 -5.78 20.20
C ARG A 190 -13.09 -4.99 20.02
N GLY A 191 -14.12 -5.64 19.48
CA GLY A 191 -15.31 -5.01 18.89
C GLY A 191 -15.81 -3.73 19.58
N GLY A 192 -16.08 -2.71 18.77
CA GLY A 192 -16.64 -1.44 19.21
C GLY A 192 -16.45 -0.38 18.13
N GLY A 193 -17.51 -0.14 17.36
CA GLY A 193 -17.50 0.84 16.28
C GLY A 193 -17.27 2.25 16.79
N ALA A 194 -16.26 2.91 16.23
CA ALA A 194 -16.20 4.36 16.09
C ALA A 194 -15.52 4.62 14.74
N ALA A 195 -16.30 5.09 13.77
CA ALA A 195 -15.77 5.53 12.48
C ALA A 195 -14.84 6.72 12.73
N ILE A 196 -13.55 6.53 12.46
CA ILE A 196 -12.57 7.62 12.43
C ILE A 196 -12.48 8.07 10.96
N ALA A 197 -12.58 9.38 10.75
CA ALA A 197 -12.54 10.00 9.44
C ALA A 197 -11.28 9.60 8.64
N PRO A 198 -11.36 9.48 7.31
CA PRO A 198 -10.20 9.21 6.47
C PRO A 198 -9.16 10.31 6.67
N VAL A 199 -7.94 9.90 7.05
CA VAL A 199 -6.84 10.83 7.36
C VAL A 199 -6.20 11.39 6.08
N VAL A 200 -6.51 10.80 4.92
CA VAL A 200 -6.12 11.30 3.60
C VAL A 200 -7.38 11.61 2.80
N SER A 201 -8.02 12.73 3.12
CA SER A 201 -9.01 13.37 2.23
C SER A 201 -8.32 14.51 1.49
N LEU A 202 -7.43 14.19 0.55
CA LEU A 202 -6.88 15.17 -0.38
C LEU A 202 -7.91 15.40 -1.49
N ALA A 203 -8.52 16.59 -1.44
CA ALA A 203 -9.49 17.16 -2.38
C ALA A 203 -10.93 16.59 -2.39
N ARG A 204 -11.89 17.52 -2.31
CA ARG A 204 -13.32 17.32 -2.46
C ARG A 204 -13.68 17.70 -3.90
N GLY A 205 -14.02 16.73 -4.75
CA GLY A 205 -14.45 17.02 -6.12
C GLY A 205 -14.71 15.78 -6.98
N ALA A 206 -16.01 15.50 -7.16
CA ALA A 206 -16.66 14.79 -8.25
C ALA A 206 -16.41 13.28 -8.50
N ASN A 207 -17.54 12.57 -8.44
CA ASN A 207 -17.84 11.25 -9.00
C ASN A 207 -17.14 10.94 -10.34
N GLU A 208 -16.49 9.79 -10.45
CA GLU A 208 -16.97 8.61 -11.17
C GLU A 208 -15.84 7.58 -11.24
N SER A 209 -16.20 6.33 -10.97
CA SER A 209 -15.36 5.15 -11.12
C SER A 209 -14.80 5.06 -12.54
N LEU A 210 -13.51 5.37 -12.70
CA LEU A 210 -12.75 5.01 -13.89
C LEU A 210 -11.83 3.85 -13.55
N PHE A 211 -12.32 2.63 -13.76
CA PHE A 211 -11.50 1.43 -13.79
C PHE A 211 -11.47 0.89 -15.22
N VAL A 212 -10.27 0.84 -15.80
CA VAL A 212 -9.99 0.09 -17.04
C VAL A 212 -9.78 -1.37 -16.62
N GLY A 213 -10.49 -2.29 -17.28
CA GLY A 213 -10.74 -3.67 -16.87
C GLY A 213 -9.54 -4.63 -16.75
N PRO A 214 -9.79 -5.95 -16.64
CA PRO A 214 -8.77 -6.94 -16.29
C PRO A 214 -7.63 -7.00 -17.32
N ASN A 215 -6.40 -7.09 -16.81
CA ASN A 215 -5.20 -7.35 -17.62
C ASN A 215 -5.40 -8.62 -18.46
N ARG A 216 -5.45 -8.48 -19.78
CA ARG A 216 -5.16 -9.59 -20.72
C ARG A 216 -3.68 -9.95 -20.58
N ALA A 217 -3.40 -10.77 -19.58
CA ALA A 217 -2.19 -11.58 -19.52
C ALA A 217 -2.58 -13.01 -19.13
N ASP A 218 -3.65 -13.53 -19.75
CA ASP A 218 -3.82 -14.97 -19.88
C ASP A 218 -2.96 -15.42 -21.07
N ARG A 219 -1.87 -16.12 -20.77
CA ARG A 219 -1.38 -17.18 -21.65
C ARG A 219 -1.39 -18.50 -20.88
N ALA A 220 -2.46 -19.23 -21.16
CA ALA A 220 -2.49 -20.66 -21.44
C ALA A 220 -1.92 -21.63 -20.39
N SER A 221 -2.86 -22.28 -19.72
CA SER A 221 -2.81 -23.70 -19.40
C SER A 221 -2.40 -24.56 -20.60
N VAL A 222 -1.32 -25.32 -20.44
CA VAL A 222 -1.12 -26.70 -20.95
C VAL A 222 -0.24 -27.40 -19.90
N ALA A 223 -0.82 -28.29 -19.09
CA ALA A 223 -0.81 -29.73 -19.31
C ALA A 223 0.61 -30.34 -19.23
N SER A 224 0.78 -31.15 -18.19
CA SER A 224 1.85 -32.09 -17.90
C SER A 224 2.34 -32.85 -19.14
N LEU A 225 3.64 -33.14 -19.22
CA LEU A 225 4.19 -34.47 -19.54
C LEU A 225 5.70 -34.55 -19.25
N ASP A 226 6.07 -35.72 -18.77
CA ASP A 226 7.37 -36.21 -18.32
C ASP A 226 8.35 -36.56 -19.47
N LEU A 227 9.65 -36.52 -19.13
CA LEU A 227 10.78 -37.39 -19.54
C LEU A 227 11.28 -37.54 -21.02
N THR A 228 12.63 -37.46 -21.10
CA THR A 228 13.61 -38.13 -22.01
C THR A 228 14.00 -37.58 -23.40
N ALA A 229 15.29 -37.20 -23.49
CA ALA A 229 16.36 -37.63 -24.42
C ALA A 229 16.34 -37.35 -25.94
N ALA A 230 17.54 -36.89 -26.38
CA ALA A 230 18.28 -37.19 -27.62
C ALA A 230 18.13 -36.30 -28.88
N GLU A 231 19.26 -35.66 -29.21
CA GLU A 231 19.95 -35.54 -30.51
C GLU A 231 19.31 -34.86 -31.74
N ALA A 232 20.00 -33.81 -32.24
CA ALA A 232 19.91 -33.23 -33.59
C ALA A 232 20.60 -34.17 -34.62
N PRO A 233 20.54 -34.00 -35.97
CA PRO A 233 20.33 -32.76 -36.73
C PRO A 233 19.52 -32.85 -38.04
N GLY A 234 19.19 -31.70 -38.65
CA GLY A 234 18.74 -31.63 -40.05
C GLY A 234 18.00 -30.35 -40.43
N ALA A 235 18.70 -29.41 -41.08
CA ALA A 235 18.13 -28.32 -41.89
C ALA A 235 17.87 -28.85 -43.34
N PRO A 236 17.10 -28.20 -44.26
CA PRO A 236 17.05 -26.74 -44.47
C PRO A 236 15.70 -26.06 -44.88
N ALA A 237 15.68 -24.74 -44.63
CA ALA A 237 15.09 -23.58 -45.33
C ALA A 237 13.79 -23.67 -46.16
N VAL A 238 12.81 -22.77 -45.89
CA VAL A 238 12.16 -21.82 -46.85
C VAL A 238 11.44 -20.70 -46.07
N GLY A 239 11.60 -19.44 -46.50
CA GLY A 239 10.49 -18.47 -46.49
C GLY A 239 10.57 -17.30 -45.51
N ALA A 240 10.91 -16.12 -46.02
CA ALA A 240 11.00 -14.85 -45.33
C ALA A 240 9.63 -14.18 -45.10
N SER A 241 9.47 -13.49 -43.96
CA SER A 241 8.83 -12.17 -43.91
C SER A 241 9.27 -11.45 -42.63
N SER A 242 9.92 -10.31 -42.84
CA SER A 242 10.34 -9.34 -41.84
C SER A 242 9.13 -8.68 -41.17
N ASP A 243 8.90 -8.97 -39.89
CA ASP A 243 8.12 -8.08 -39.02
C ASP A 243 9.10 -7.13 -38.31
N ASP A 244 9.18 -5.93 -38.88
CA ASP A 244 9.89 -4.77 -38.36
C ASP A 244 9.21 -4.28 -37.06
N PRO A 245 9.89 -4.25 -35.90
CA PRO A 245 9.31 -3.81 -34.63
C PRO A 245 9.08 -2.29 -34.53
N GLY A 246 9.29 -1.53 -35.61
CA GLY A 246 9.16 -0.08 -35.64
C GLY A 246 7.76 0.51 -35.89
N ARG A 247 6.72 -0.28 -36.16
CA ARG A 247 5.37 0.26 -36.44
C ARG A 247 4.62 0.62 -35.15
N GLY A 248 4.78 1.87 -34.72
CA GLY A 248 3.98 2.46 -33.64
C GLY A 248 2.49 2.53 -34.03
N LEU A 249 1.62 1.94 -33.20
CA LEU A 249 0.17 2.13 -33.26
C LEU A 249 -0.20 3.41 -32.52
N PHE A 250 -0.96 4.30 -33.15
CA PHE A 250 -1.46 5.52 -32.51
C PHE A 250 -2.98 5.45 -32.29
N VAL A 251 -3.43 5.94 -31.14
CA VAL A 251 -4.85 6.08 -30.80
C VAL A 251 -5.28 7.52 -31.09
N GLY A 252 -6.24 7.70 -32.00
CA GLY A 252 -6.83 9.00 -32.28
C GLY A 252 -7.67 9.51 -31.10
N ARG A 253 -7.99 10.82 -31.09
CA ARG A 253 -8.90 11.44 -30.10
C ARG A 253 -10.32 10.86 -30.11
N ASP A 254 -10.67 10.09 -31.13
CA ASP A 254 -11.92 9.35 -31.32
C ASP A 254 -11.84 7.89 -30.83
N GLY A 255 -10.70 7.46 -30.25
CA GLY A 255 -10.51 6.12 -29.70
C GLY A 255 -10.27 5.03 -30.75
N GLN A 256 -10.11 5.38 -32.03
CA GLN A 256 -9.84 4.42 -33.09
C GLN A 256 -8.33 4.19 -33.26
N LEU A 257 -7.94 2.92 -33.39
CA LEU A 257 -6.56 2.51 -33.69
C LEU A 257 -6.36 2.60 -35.20
N ARG A 258 -5.35 3.38 -35.63
CA ARG A 258 -4.95 3.43 -37.04
C ARG A 258 -3.48 3.11 -37.17
N ALA A 259 -3.17 2.19 -38.08
CA ALA A 259 -1.82 1.98 -38.55
C ALA A 259 -1.51 3.06 -39.60
N ASP A 260 -0.32 3.66 -39.53
CA ASP A 260 0.06 4.77 -40.41
C ASP A 260 0.06 4.31 -41.87
N ALA A 261 -0.67 5.03 -42.73
CA ALA A 261 -0.67 4.83 -44.18
C ALA A 261 0.24 5.89 -44.81
N ARG A 262 1.42 5.46 -45.25
CA ARG A 262 2.12 6.10 -46.35
C ARG A 262 1.95 5.24 -47.59
#